data_AF-X1VTA1-F1
#
_entry.id   AF-X1VTA1-F1
#
_cell.length_a   1.000
_cell.length_b   1.000
_cell.length_c   1.000
_cell.angle_alpha   90.00
_cell.angle_beta   90.00
_cell.angle_gamma   90.00
#
_symmetry.space_group_name_H-M   'P 1'
#
loop_
_entity.id
_entity.type
_entity.pdbx_description
1 polymer ?
#
loop_
_entity_poly.entity_id
_entity_poly.type
_entity_poly.pdbx_seq_one_letter_code
_entity_poly.pdbx_strand_id
1 'polypeptide(L)'
;MIEKYFNITLMYPLKLASYRDVFKLNTLEKVLVEVAEQIQKERKFFFVSSLLSFGIAGRKESRDQIISSILSLKNKGIIVPIEIK
;
A
#
# COMPACT_ATOMS: atom_id res chain seq x y z
N MET A 1 2.75 -15.02 13.70
CA MET A 1 1.65 -14.16 14.21
C MET A 1 1.38 -12.95 13.32
N ILE A 2 2.42 -12.28 12.79
CA ILE A 2 2.30 -11.19 11.79
C ILE A 2 1.59 -11.64 10.50
N GLU A 3 1.89 -12.85 10.01
CA GLU A 3 1.30 -13.40 8.78
C GLU A 3 -0.23 -13.53 8.82
N LYS A 4 -0.83 -13.80 9.99
CA LYS A 4 -2.28 -14.00 10.11
C LYS A 4 -3.05 -12.68 9.94
N TYR A 5 -2.50 -11.56 10.44
CA TYR A 5 -3.06 -10.22 10.24
C TYR A 5 -2.74 -9.66 8.84
N PHE A 6 -1.60 -10.05 8.26
CA PHE A 6 -1.27 -9.73 6.88
C PHE A 6 -2.28 -10.40 5.91
N ASN A 7 -2.60 -11.67 6.13
CA ASN A 7 -3.58 -12.42 5.31
C ASN A 7 -4.97 -11.78 5.28
N ILE A 8 -5.46 -11.25 6.40
CA ILE A 8 -6.76 -10.54 6.41
C ILE A 8 -6.65 -9.21 5.66
N THR A 9 -5.51 -8.51 5.77
CA THR A 9 -5.27 -7.23 5.07
C THR A 9 -5.08 -7.42 3.55
N LEU A 10 -4.68 -8.61 3.10
CA LEU A 10 -4.50 -8.92 1.68
C LEU A 10 -5.80 -8.95 0.88
N MET A 11 -6.94 -9.22 1.53
CA MET A 11 -8.22 -9.45 0.83
C MET A 11 -9.09 -8.20 0.69
N TYR A 12 -8.84 -7.13 1.44
CA TYR A 12 -9.65 -5.92 1.36
C TYR A 12 -9.17 -5.00 0.22
N PRO A 13 -10.06 -4.54 -0.67
CA PRO A 13 -9.72 -3.54 -1.65
C PRO A 13 -9.40 -2.22 -0.93
N LEU A 14 -8.28 -1.62 -1.31
CA LEU A 14 -7.75 -0.38 -0.78
C LEU A 14 -7.82 0.73 -1.84
N LYS A 15 -7.85 1.96 -1.37
CA LYS A 15 -7.65 3.18 -2.16
C LYS A 15 -6.73 4.15 -1.43
N LEU A 16 -6.16 5.09 -2.17
CA LEU A 16 -5.47 6.23 -1.61
C LEU A 16 -6.47 7.22 -0.99
N ALA A 17 -6.14 7.72 0.20
CA ALA A 17 -6.91 8.78 0.85
C ALA A 17 -6.78 10.11 0.09
N SER A 18 -7.85 10.91 0.10
CA SER A 18 -7.85 12.25 -0.52
C SER A 18 -6.95 13.24 0.23
N TYR A 19 -6.76 13.04 1.53
CA TYR A 19 -5.96 13.91 2.40
C TYR A 19 -4.50 13.46 2.55
N ARG A 20 -4.01 12.55 1.68
CA ARG A 20 -2.69 11.91 1.83
C ARG A 20 -1.50 12.86 1.80
N ASP A 21 -1.63 14.02 1.17
CA ASP A 21 -0.52 14.96 0.93
C ASP A 21 -0.02 15.66 2.21
N VAL A 22 -0.76 15.54 3.32
CA VAL A 22 -0.37 16.11 4.62
C VAL A 22 0.66 15.26 5.37
N PHE A 23 0.91 14.03 4.93
CA PHE A 23 1.79 13.10 5.63
C PHE A 23 3.23 13.17 5.11
N LYS A 24 4.19 13.19 6.04
CA LYS A 24 5.60 13.02 5.71
C LYS A 24 5.89 11.56 5.34
N LEU A 25 6.35 11.35 4.12
CA LEU A 25 6.70 10.05 3.57
C LEU A 25 8.21 9.91 3.35
N ASN A 26 8.76 8.76 3.70
CA ASN A 26 10.10 8.37 3.30
C ASN A 26 10.15 8.01 1.80
N THR A 27 11.35 7.79 1.26
CA THR A 27 11.51 7.51 -0.18
C THR A 27 10.71 6.28 -0.62
N LEU A 28 10.83 5.16 0.10
CA LEU A 28 10.13 3.92 -0.26
C LEU A 28 8.60 4.09 -0.21
N GLU A 29 8.09 4.76 0.83
CA GLU A 29 6.67 5.09 0.96
C GLU A 29 6.16 5.94 -0.19
N LYS A 30 6.91 6.96 -0.63
CA LYS A 30 6.53 7.80 -1.78
C LYS A 30 6.39 6.98 -3.06
N VAL A 31 7.38 6.14 -3.37
CA VAL A 31 7.31 5.33 -4.59
C VAL A 31 6.20 4.29 -4.50
N LEU A 32 5.92 3.73 -3.31
CA LEU A 32 4.77 2.84 -3.13
C LEU A 32 3.44 3.59 -3.34
N VAL A 33 3.33 4.85 -2.92
CA VAL A 33 2.17 5.70 -3.21
C VAL A 33 2.03 5.96 -4.70
N GLU A 34 3.11 6.28 -5.41
CA GLU A 34 3.10 6.47 -6.88
C GLU A 34 2.62 5.21 -7.60
N VAL A 35 3.12 4.04 -7.22
CA VAL A 35 2.65 2.75 -7.75
C VAL A 35 1.16 2.56 -7.49
N ALA A 36 0.71 2.83 -6.26
CA ALA A 36 -0.71 2.75 -5.91
C ALA A 36 -1.58 3.71 -6.75
N GLU A 37 -1.09 4.92 -7.03
CA GLU A 37 -1.78 5.89 -7.90
C GLU A 37 -1.95 5.36 -9.33
N GLN A 38 -0.92 4.74 -9.90
CA GLN A 38 -0.99 4.15 -11.23
C GLN A 38 -1.99 2.99 -11.28
N ILE A 39 -1.94 2.08 -10.31
CA ILE A 39 -2.90 0.95 -10.23
C ILE A 39 -4.34 1.49 -10.07
N GLN A 40 -4.53 2.49 -9.22
CA GLN A 40 -5.84 3.07 -8.96
C GLN A 40 -6.42 3.80 -10.18
N LYS A 41 -5.59 4.41 -11.03
CA LYS A 41 -6.04 4.99 -12.31
C LYS A 41 -6.66 3.95 -13.23
N GLU A 42 -6.12 2.73 -13.25
CA GLU A 42 -6.62 1.64 -14.08
C GLU A 42 -7.82 0.92 -13.48
N ARG A 43 -7.78 0.61 -12.17
CA ARG A 43 -8.70 -0.34 -11.52
C ARG A 43 -9.58 0.26 -10.43
N LYS A 44 -9.52 1.58 -10.20
CA LYS A 44 -10.19 2.32 -9.09
C LYS A 44 -9.82 1.89 -7.67
N PHE A 45 -9.17 0.75 -7.49
CA PHE A 45 -8.72 0.17 -6.23
C PHE A 45 -7.53 -0.75 -6.43
N PHE A 46 -6.88 -1.12 -5.33
CA PHE A 46 -5.76 -2.07 -5.33
C PHE A 46 -5.75 -2.92 -4.07
N PHE A 47 -4.99 -4.02 -4.10
CA PHE A 47 -4.76 -4.86 -2.92
C PHE A 47 -3.32 -4.71 -2.42
N VAL A 48 -3.08 -5.05 -1.15
CA VAL A 48 -1.71 -5.12 -0.61
C VAL A 48 -0.84 -6.09 -1.41
N SER A 49 -1.39 -7.18 -1.92
CA SER A 49 -0.67 -8.13 -2.77
C SER A 49 -0.16 -7.47 -4.06
N SER A 50 -0.95 -6.59 -4.67
CA SER A 50 -0.56 -5.84 -5.87
C SER A 50 0.60 -4.91 -5.54
N LEU A 51 0.45 -4.10 -4.50
CA LEU A 51 1.49 -3.19 -4.00
C LEU A 51 2.79 -3.91 -3.64
N LEU A 52 2.69 -5.07 -2.98
CA LEU A 52 3.85 -5.88 -2.62
C LEU A 52 4.53 -6.45 -3.86
N SER A 53 3.77 -6.97 -4.83
CA SER A 53 4.32 -7.55 -6.06
C SER A 53 5.09 -6.52 -6.87
N PHE A 54 4.52 -5.32 -7.07
CA PHE A 54 5.20 -4.21 -7.74
C PHE A 54 6.32 -3.58 -6.90
N GLY A 55 6.17 -3.59 -5.57
CA GLY A 55 7.21 -3.12 -4.65
C GLY A 55 8.44 -4.01 -4.66
N ILE A 56 8.31 -5.32 -4.91
CA ILE A 56 9.43 -6.26 -5.01
C ILE A 56 10.09 -6.22 -6.39
N ALA A 57 9.31 -6.00 -7.44
CA ALA A 57 9.81 -6.05 -8.82
C ALA A 57 10.91 -5.00 -9.07
N GLY A 58 12.14 -5.48 -9.31
CA GLY A 58 13.29 -4.64 -9.70
C GLY A 58 13.88 -3.78 -8.57
N ARG A 59 13.55 -4.04 -7.30
CA ARG A 59 14.02 -3.25 -6.16
C ARG A 59 15.14 -3.92 -5.37
N LYS A 60 15.93 -3.10 -4.68
CA LYS A 60 17.03 -3.54 -3.80
C LYS A 60 16.58 -3.72 -2.35
N GLU A 61 15.48 -3.06 -1.96
CA GLU A 61 14.87 -3.15 -0.64
C GLU A 61 14.36 -4.57 -0.37
N SER A 62 14.53 -5.03 0.87
CA SER A 62 14.08 -6.37 1.25
C SER A 62 12.55 -6.44 1.26
N ARG A 63 12.01 -7.66 1.11
CA ARG A 63 10.57 -7.92 1.23
C ARG A 63 10.00 -7.36 2.54
N ASP A 64 10.73 -7.53 3.65
CA ASP A 64 10.30 -7.05 4.97
C ASP A 64 10.26 -5.51 5.04
N GLN A 65 11.21 -4.82 4.42
CA GLN A 65 11.21 -3.36 4.33
C GLN A 65 10.01 -2.84 3.52
N ILE A 66 9.65 -3.53 2.43
CA ILE A 66 8.49 -3.21 1.60
C ILE A 66 7.19 -3.44 2.40
N ILE A 67 7.06 -4.59 3.05
CA ILE A 67 5.91 -4.91 3.91
C ILE A 67 5.78 -3.87 5.02
N SER A 68 6.87 -3.52 5.70
CA SER A 68 6.87 -2.52 6.77
C SER A 68 6.43 -1.15 6.26
N SER A 69 6.85 -0.75 5.05
CA SER A 69 6.43 0.51 4.44
C SER A 69 4.95 0.51 4.07
N ILE A 70 4.42 -0.60 3.53
CA ILE A 70 2.98 -0.73 3.24
C ILE A 70 2.16 -0.63 4.53
N LEU A 71 2.60 -1.30 5.61
CA LEU A 71 1.94 -1.20 6.92
C LEU A 71 2.00 0.22 7.50
N SER A 72 3.13 0.91 7.33
CA SER A 72 3.26 2.32 7.72
C SER A 72 2.27 3.21 6.97
N LEU A 73 2.13 3.05 5.65
CA LEU A 73 1.13 3.77 4.85
C LEU A 73 -0.30 3.53 5.33
N LYS A 74 -0.63 2.29 5.72
CA LYS A 74 -1.94 1.94 6.27
C LYS A 74 -2.16 2.60 7.63
N ASN A 75 -1.18 2.53 8.53
CA ASN A 75 -1.27 3.13 9.86
C ASN A 75 -1.35 4.67 9.81
N LYS A 76 -0.73 5.30 8.80
CA LYS A 76 -0.86 6.73 8.52
C LYS A 76 -2.23 7.10 7.90
N GLY A 77 -3.06 6.13 7.51
CA GLY A 77 -4.32 6.40 6.81
C GLY A 77 -4.14 6.89 5.37
N ILE A 78 -2.97 6.67 4.76
CA ILE A 78 -2.68 7.06 3.37
C ILE A 78 -3.32 6.06 2.41
N ILE A 79 -3.26 4.78 2.75
CA ILE A 79 -4.04 3.73 2.10
C ILE A 79 -5.16 3.31 3.05
N VAL A 80 -6.39 3.34 2.56
CA VAL A 80 -7.59 3.08 3.35
C VAL A 80 -8.47 2.03 2.66
N PRO A 81 -9.24 1.23 3.41
CA PRO A 81 -10.22 0.34 2.83
C PRO A 81 -11.25 1.10 1.98
N ILE A 82 -11.74 0.45 0.94
CA ILE A 82 -12.93 0.94 0.23
C ILE A 82 -14.16 0.54 1.02
N GLU A 83 -14.99 1.52 1.36
CA GLU A 83 -16.34 1.27 1.81
C GLU A 83 -17.15 0.73 0.62
N ILE A 84 -17.43 -0.57 0.65
CA ILE A 84 -18.42 -1.18 -0.25
C ILE A 84 -19.77 -0.85 0.39
N LYS A 85 -20.51 0.08 -0.23
CA LYS A 85 -21.92 0.31 0.08
C LYS A 85 -22.79 -0.71 -0.64
#